data_AF-A0A7C6ZY23-F1
#
_entry.id   AF-A0A7C6ZY23-F1
#
_cell.length_a   1.000
_cell.length_b   1.000
_cell.length_c   1.000
_cell.angle_alpha   90.00
_cell.angle_beta   90.00
_cell.angle_gamma   90.00
#
_symmetry.space_group_name_H-M   'P 1'
#
loop_
_entity.id
_entity.type
_entity.pdbx_description
1 polymer ?
#
loop_
_entity_poly.entity_id
_entity_poly.type
_entity_poly.pdbx_seq_one_letter_code
_entity_poly.pdbx_strand_id
1 'polypeptide(L)'
;MGKIVGIDIGGSTTKIVGFDNGSMFSPILVKATDPLSSMYGAFGRFLNENGLQLSDVDHVMVTGVGSTFIEGNIFSIPAYRVDEFLAIGRGGLSLSGLNRAIIVSMGTGTAYVVADGDRIQ
;
A
#
# COMPACT_ATOMS: atom_id res chain seq x y z
N MET A 1 -16.63 -7.57 8.77
CA MET A 1 -15.79 -6.72 7.91
C MET A 1 -14.51 -7.50 7.69
N GLY A 2 -14.14 -7.79 6.45
CA GLY A 2 -12.87 -8.47 6.17
C GLY A 2 -11.68 -7.51 6.29
N LYS A 3 -10.46 -8.05 6.27
CA LYS A 3 -9.23 -7.25 6.38
C LYS A 3 -8.95 -6.53 5.06
N ILE A 4 -8.40 -5.33 5.14
CA ILE A 4 -7.96 -4.58 3.96
C ILE A 4 -6.44 -4.69 3.88
N VAL A 5 -5.90 -4.89 2.68
CA VAL A 5 -4.44 -4.94 2.48
C VAL A 5 -4.03 -3.79 1.57
N GLY A 6 -3.10 -2.95 2.04
CA GLY A 6 -2.47 -1.90 1.25
C GLY A 6 -1.13 -2.38 0.69
N ILE A 7 -0.90 -2.16 -0.61
CA ILE A 7 0.35 -2.53 -1.29
C ILE A 7 0.90 -1.33 -2.07
N ASP A 8 2.11 -0.89 -1.72
CA ASP A 8 2.90 0.07 -2.51
C ASP A 8 3.90 -0.71 -3.37
N ILE A 9 3.67 -0.72 -4.68
CA ILE A 9 4.51 -1.41 -5.66
C ILE A 9 5.47 -0.39 -6.29
N GLY A 10 6.60 -0.17 -5.64
CA GLY A 10 7.66 0.69 -6.15
C GLY A 10 8.53 -0.01 -7.21
N GLY A 11 9.44 0.76 -7.82
CA GLY A 11 10.38 0.21 -8.81
C GLY A 11 11.47 -0.69 -8.22
N SER A 12 11.80 -0.52 -6.94
CA SER A 12 12.90 -1.23 -6.26
C SER A 12 12.46 -1.96 -4.99
N THR A 13 11.26 -1.66 -4.48
CA THR A 13 10.70 -2.26 -3.28
C THR A 13 9.19 -2.33 -3.38
N THR A 14 8.63 -3.42 -2.87
CA THR A 14 7.19 -3.56 -2.58
C THR A 14 7.00 -3.49 -1.08
N LYS A 15 6.10 -2.62 -0.60
CA LYS A 15 5.66 -2.62 0.80
C LYS A 15 4.23 -3.08 0.91
N ILE A 16 3.93 -3.85 1.95
CA ILE A 16 2.59 -4.36 2.22
C ILE A 16 2.24 -4.07 3.67
N VAL A 17 0.99 -3.71 3.92
CA VAL A 17 0.45 -3.49 5.25
C VAL A 17 -0.99 -3.97 5.32
N GLY A 18 -1.39 -4.53 6.46
CA GLY A 18 -2.76 -4.89 6.73
C GLY A 18 -3.49 -3.85 7.56
N PHE A 19 -4.80 -3.76 7.37
CA PHE A 19 -5.71 -3.00 8.21
C PHE A 19 -6.87 -3.88 8.65
N ASP A 20 -7.13 -3.87 9.96
CA ASP A 20 -8.24 -4.57 10.59
C ASP A 20 -8.92 -3.61 11.58
N ASN A 21 -10.20 -3.31 11.36
CA ASN A 21 -10.99 -2.38 12.17
C ASN A 21 -10.28 -1.05 12.46
N GLY A 22 -9.68 -0.44 11.43
CA GLY A 22 -8.95 0.82 11.53
C GLY A 22 -7.55 0.72 12.15
N SER A 23 -7.15 -0.45 12.62
CA SER A 23 -5.81 -0.70 13.17
C SER A 23 -4.88 -1.30 12.11
N MET A 24 -3.69 -0.72 12.00
CA MET A 24 -2.65 -1.18 11.10
C MET A 24 -1.92 -2.39 11.70
N PHE A 25 -1.55 -3.38 10.87
CA PHE A 25 -0.76 -4.52 11.29
C PHE A 25 0.25 -4.97 10.22
N SER A 26 1.33 -5.59 10.71
CA SER A 26 2.35 -6.33 9.93
C SER A 26 2.87 -5.61 8.68
N PRO A 27 3.45 -4.40 8.82
CA PRO A 27 4.14 -3.78 7.69
C PRO A 27 5.34 -4.64 7.28
N ILE A 28 5.38 -5.04 6.01
CA ILE A 28 6.52 -5.76 5.43
C ILE A 28 7.10 -5.02 4.23
N LEU A 29 8.40 -5.20 4.02
CA LEU A 29 9.12 -4.68 2.87
C LEU A 29 9.84 -5.82 2.16
N VAL A 30 9.68 -5.89 0.85
CA VAL A 30 10.35 -6.85 -0.03
C VAL A 30 11.08 -6.07 -1.12
N LYS A 31 12.32 -6.48 -1.42
CA LYS A 31 13.07 -5.89 -2.55
C LYS A 31 12.46 -6.37 -3.86
N ALA A 32 12.23 -5.43 -4.78
CA ALA A 32 11.68 -5.74 -6.09
C ALA A 32 12.82 -5.86 -7.11
N THR A 33 12.99 -7.05 -7.68
CA THR A 33 13.79 -7.26 -8.89
C THR A 33 12.92 -7.19 -10.15
N ASP A 34 11.68 -7.68 -10.04
CA ASP A 34 10.57 -7.51 -10.97
C ASP A 34 9.32 -7.10 -10.17
N PRO A 35 8.72 -5.91 -10.39
CA PRO A 35 7.63 -5.40 -9.55
C PRO A 35 6.43 -6.33 -9.41
N LEU A 36 6.05 -7.01 -10.50
CA LEU A 36 4.87 -7.88 -10.52
C LEU A 36 5.11 -9.17 -9.74
N SER A 37 6.19 -9.89 -10.05
CA SER A 37 6.56 -11.12 -9.34
C SER A 37 6.83 -10.84 -7.86
N SER A 38 7.47 -9.72 -7.57
CA SER A 38 7.77 -9.31 -6.20
C SER A 38 6.50 -8.98 -5.42
N MET A 39 5.49 -8.37 -6.05
CA MET A 39 4.18 -8.13 -5.43
C MET A 39 3.50 -9.45 -5.07
N TYR A 40 3.36 -10.39 -6.00
CA TYR A 40 2.68 -11.66 -5.72
C TYR A 40 3.41 -12.48 -4.66
N GLY A 41 4.75 -12.53 -4.71
CA GLY A 41 5.56 -13.19 -3.69
C GLY A 41 5.46 -12.52 -2.32
N ALA A 42 5.52 -11.18 -2.29
CA ALA A 42 5.36 -10.42 -1.06
C ALA A 42 3.97 -10.60 -0.46
N PHE A 43 2.92 -10.63 -1.28
CA PHE A 43 1.55 -10.81 -0.80
C PHE A 43 1.33 -12.22 -0.25
N GLY A 44 1.84 -13.25 -0.92
CA GLY A 44 1.83 -14.62 -0.38
C GLY A 44 2.58 -14.74 0.94
N ARG A 45 3.75 -14.10 1.05
CA ARG A 45 4.51 -14.04 2.31
C ARG A 45 3.74 -13.33 3.41
N PHE A 46 3.11 -12.19 3.11
CA PHE A 46 2.27 -11.45 4.06
C PHE A 46 1.14 -12.31 4.61
N LEU A 47 0.41 -13.02 3.74
CA LEU A 47 -0.66 -13.92 4.17
C LEU A 47 -0.13 -15.03 5.08
N ASN A 48 0.98 -15.66 4.68
CA ASN A 48 1.58 -16.76 5.44
C ASN A 48 2.07 -16.32 6.84
N GLU A 49 2.82 -15.21 6.93
CA GLU A 49 3.34 -14.70 8.20
C GLU A 49 2.23 -14.27 9.18
N ASN A 50 1.06 -13.89 8.65
CA ASN A 50 -0.10 -13.51 9.45
C ASN A 50 -1.14 -14.64 9.64
N GLY A 51 -0.86 -15.84 9.11
CA GLY A 51 -1.81 -16.97 9.17
C GLY A 51 -3.15 -16.69 8.47
N LEU A 52 -3.16 -15.83 7.46
CA LEU A 52 -4.34 -15.42 6.71
C LEU A 52 -4.54 -16.26 5.46
N GLN A 53 -5.80 -16.52 5.14
CA GLN A 53 -6.24 -17.05 3.86
C GLN A 53 -6.69 -15.92 2.94
N LEU A 54 -6.79 -16.20 1.64
CA LEU A 54 -7.31 -15.22 0.67
C LEU A 54 -8.72 -14.73 1.05
N SER A 55 -9.56 -15.62 1.59
CA SER A 55 -10.92 -15.29 2.04
C SER A 55 -10.98 -14.36 3.25
N ASP A 56 -9.88 -14.19 3.98
CA ASP A 56 -9.83 -13.26 5.12
C ASP A 56 -9.61 -11.81 4.69
N VAL A 57 -9.19 -11.60 3.43
CA VAL A 57 -8.97 -10.29 2.83
C VAL A 57 -10.19 -9.89 2.02
N ASP A 58 -10.79 -8.76 2.39
CA ASP A 58 -11.96 -8.21 1.72
C ASP A 58 -11.61 -7.63 0.35
N HIS A 59 -10.58 -6.78 0.33
CA HIS A 59 -10.05 -6.18 -0.88
C HIS A 59 -8.62 -5.67 -0.68
N VAL A 60 -7.93 -5.42 -1.78
CA VAL A 60 -6.57 -4.90 -1.83
C VAL A 60 -6.57 -3.49 -2.42
N MET A 61 -5.89 -2.56 -1.75
CA MET A 61 -5.62 -1.22 -2.26
C MET A 61 -4.18 -1.18 -2.77
N VAL A 62 -3.96 -0.81 -4.03
CA VAL A 62 -2.63 -0.77 -4.64
C VAL A 62 -2.24 0.63 -5.09
N THR A 63 -0.98 0.99 -4.92
CA THR A 63 -0.40 2.25 -5.41
C THR A 63 1.05 2.06 -5.86
N GLY A 64 1.72 3.16 -6.21
CA GLY A 64 3.08 3.17 -6.74
C GLY A 64 3.13 2.84 -8.22
N VAL A 65 4.28 3.07 -8.84
CA VAL A 65 4.50 2.91 -10.28
C VAL A 65 4.11 1.52 -10.81
N GLY A 66 4.35 0.47 -10.03
CA GLY A 66 4.05 -0.91 -10.41
C GLY A 66 2.55 -1.25 -10.37
N SER A 67 1.72 -0.42 -9.73
CA SER A 67 0.27 -0.62 -9.72
C SER A 67 -0.37 -0.51 -11.11
N THR A 68 0.29 0.17 -12.05
CA THR A 68 -0.15 0.29 -13.44
C THR A 68 -0.20 -1.04 -14.19
N PHE A 69 0.60 -2.02 -13.76
CA PHE A 69 0.60 -3.38 -14.32
C PHE A 69 -0.47 -4.29 -13.71
N ILE A 70 -1.26 -3.80 -12.75
CA ILE A 70 -2.33 -4.55 -12.12
C ILE A 70 -3.64 -4.29 -12.86
N GLU A 71 -4.13 -5.36 -13.48
CA GLU A 71 -5.42 -5.40 -14.17
C GLU A 71 -6.37 -6.35 -13.42
N GLY A 72 -7.53 -5.82 -13.01
CA GLY A 72 -8.55 -6.61 -12.31
C GLY A 72 -8.15 -7.00 -10.90
N ASN A 73 -8.41 -8.26 -10.54
CA ASN A 73 -8.23 -8.80 -9.20
C ASN A 73 -6.79 -9.28 -8.96
N ILE A 74 -6.33 -9.21 -7.71
CA ILE A 74 -5.10 -9.88 -7.28
C ILE A 74 -5.49 -11.24 -6.73
N PHE A 75 -5.10 -12.31 -7.42
CA PHE A 75 -5.67 -13.63 -7.23
C PHE A 75 -7.20 -13.60 -7.43
N SER A 76 -7.98 -13.96 -6.42
CA SER A 76 -9.44 -13.89 -6.42
C SER A 76 -9.98 -12.71 -5.60
N ILE A 77 -9.11 -11.81 -5.13
CA ILE A 77 -9.48 -10.69 -4.26
C ILE A 77 -9.63 -9.41 -5.10
N PRO A 78 -10.72 -8.65 -4.95
CA PRO A 78 -10.87 -7.35 -5.59
C PRO A 78 -9.69 -6.43 -5.30
N ALA A 79 -9.12 -5.82 -6.34
CA ALA A 79 -8.02 -4.87 -6.20
C ALA A 79 -8.37 -3.51 -6.80
N TYR A 80 -8.03 -2.46 -6.08
CA TYR A 80 -8.34 -1.08 -6.43
C TYR A 80 -7.09 -0.22 -6.42
N ARG A 81 -6.90 0.56 -7.50
CA ARG A 81 -5.80 1.52 -7.59
C ARG A 81 -6.12 2.78 -6.80
N VAL A 82 -5.13 3.28 -6.07
CA VAL A 82 -5.15 4.55 -5.34
C VAL A 82 -4.05 5.45 -5.88
N ASP A 83 -4.38 6.73 -6.04
CA ASP A 83 -3.41 7.76 -6.40
C ASP A 83 -2.25 7.83 -5.39
N GLU A 84 -1.02 7.90 -5.90
CA GLU A 84 0.19 7.83 -5.08
C GLU A 84 0.33 9.04 -4.16
N PHE A 85 0.00 10.24 -4.64
CA PHE A 85 0.07 11.44 -3.80
C PHE A 85 -1.01 11.44 -2.72
N LEU A 86 -2.23 10.99 -3.05
CA LEU A 86 -3.28 10.77 -2.06
C LEU A 86 -2.82 9.80 -0.96
N ALA A 87 -2.24 8.65 -1.34
CA ALA A 87 -1.74 7.66 -0.40
C ALA A 87 -0.62 8.21 0.49
N ILE A 88 0.35 8.92 -0.09
CA ILE A 88 1.47 9.56 0.64
C ILE A 88 0.93 10.59 1.64
N GLY A 89 0.08 11.52 1.18
CA GLY A 89 -0.46 12.59 2.00
C GLY A 89 -1.31 12.07 3.15
N ARG A 90 -2.26 11.17 2.87
CA ARG A 90 -3.14 10.59 3.90
C ARG A 90 -2.40 9.70 4.87
N GLY A 91 -1.50 8.85 4.37
CA GLY A 91 -0.66 8.01 5.21
C GLY A 91 0.23 8.84 6.13
N GLY A 92 0.83 9.92 5.60
CA GLY A 92 1.66 10.85 6.37
C GLY A 92 0.90 11.58 7.48
N LEU A 93 -0.30 12.12 7.19
CA LEU A 93 -1.14 12.75 8.22
C LEU A 93 -1.58 11.74 9.28
N SER A 94 -2.04 10.56 8.86
CA SER A 94 -2.48 9.49 9.76
C SER A 94 -1.36 9.05 10.72
N LEU A 95 -0.17 8.79 10.19
CA LEU A 95 0.98 8.34 10.98
C LEU A 95 1.57 9.42 11.89
N SER A 96 1.54 10.69 11.46
CA SER A 96 2.09 11.80 12.24
C SER A 96 1.12 12.35 13.28
N GLY A 97 -0.18 12.09 13.14
CA GLY A 97 -1.23 12.69 13.97
C GLY A 97 -1.45 14.18 13.70
N LEU A 98 -0.87 14.72 12.63
CA LEU A 98 -1.02 16.12 12.24
C LEU A 98 -2.22 16.30 11.32
N ASN A 99 -2.90 17.45 11.44
CA ASN A 99 -3.97 17.82 10.50
C ASN A 99 -3.41 18.42 9.20
N ARG A 100 -2.19 18.95 9.22
CA ARG A 100 -1.54 19.57 8.07
C ARG A 100 -0.03 19.38 8.14
N ALA A 101 0.58 18.94 7.04
CA ALA A 101 2.02 18.72 6.93
C ALA A 101 2.50 18.76 5.48
N ILE A 102 3.79 19.01 5.28
CA ILE A 102 4.49 18.65 4.04
C ILE A 102 5.06 17.26 4.26
N ILE A 103 4.61 16.30 3.47
CA ILE A 103 5.08 14.92 3.48
C ILE A 103 6.14 14.78 2.40
N VAL A 104 7.35 14.36 2.79
CA VAL A 104 8.46 14.13 1.86
C VAL A 104 8.66 12.62 1.72
N SER A 105 8.27 12.06 0.58
CA SER A 105 8.45 10.64 0.27
C SER A 105 9.75 10.44 -0.50
N MET A 106 10.72 9.79 0.13
CA MET A 106 12.06 9.55 -0.42
C MET A 106 12.19 8.10 -0.90
N GLY A 107 12.19 7.91 -2.22
CA GLY A 107 12.42 6.63 -2.87
C GLY A 107 13.49 6.76 -3.96
N THR A 108 13.30 6.11 -5.11
CA THR A 108 14.15 6.33 -6.29
C THR A 108 14.10 7.79 -6.75
N GLY A 109 12.93 8.43 -6.62
CA GLY A 109 12.76 9.88 -6.72
C GLY A 109 12.41 10.49 -5.36
N THR A 110 11.99 11.75 -5.36
CA THR A 110 11.46 12.41 -4.15
C THR A 110 10.18 13.14 -4.50
N ALA A 111 9.10 12.82 -3.77
CA ALA A 111 7.83 13.54 -3.86
C ALA A 111 7.67 14.45 -2.63
N TYR A 112 7.22 15.68 -2.88
CA TYR A 112 6.82 16.63 -1.86
C TYR A 112 5.31 16.81 -1.97
N VAL A 113 4.58 16.40 -0.94
CA VAL A 113 3.12 16.42 -0.93
C VAL A 113 2.66 17.35 0.19
N VAL A 114 1.89 18.37 -0.16
CA VAL A 114 1.19 19.22 0.80
C VAL A 114 -0.11 18.53 1.18
N ALA A 115 -0.19 18.07 2.43
CA ALA A 115 -1.37 17.42 2.97
C ALA A 115 -2.04 18.34 3.99
N ASP A 116 -3.31 18.65 3.78
CA ASP A 116 -4.13 19.54 4.62
C ASP A 116 -5.53 18.96 4.76
N GLY A 117 -5.73 18.13 5.80
CA GLY A 117 -6.94 17.33 5.98
C GLY A 117 -7.25 16.49 4.75
N ASP A 118 -8.34 16.85 4.05
CA ASP A 118 -8.80 16.17 2.85
C ASP A 118 -8.16 16.65 1.54
N ARG A 119 -7.47 17.79 1.58
CA ARG A 119 -6.81 18.37 0.42
C ARG A 119 -5.37 17.90 0.34
N ILE A 120 -5.06 17.13 -0.70
CA ILE A 120 -3.72 16.62 -1.00
C ILE A 120 -3.25 17.21 -2.33
N GLN A 121 -2.05 17.80 -2.37
CA GLN A 121 -1.43 18.45 -3.53
C GLN A 121 0.05 18.12 -3.65
#